data_AF-A0A378QN02-F1
#
_entry.id   AF-A0A378QN02-F1
#
_cell.length_a   1.000
_cell.length_b   1.000
_cell.length_c   1.000
_cell.angle_alpha   90.00
_cell.angle_beta   90.00
_cell.angle_gamma   90.00
#
_symmetry.space_group_name_H-M   'P 1'
#
loop_
_entity.id
_entity.type
_entity.pdbx_description
1 polymer ?
#
loop_
_entity_poly.entity_id
_entity_poly.type
_entity_poly.pdbx_seq_one_letter_code
_entity_poly.pdbx_strand_id
1 'polypeptide(L)'
;MKIVDIVKEMMKIYGNSEKDNENYWNQLKKDFYDELTQCSDPKILLSALRLDFYEWLIPFEERLSLMEKIKNFGVEDIDFLKDYYGYKAAFLDPTPEQKHAKAELDRLMED
;
A
#
# COMPACT_ATOMS: atom_id res chain seq x y z
N MET A 1 6.89 14.04 -9.34
CA MET A 1 6.67 14.15 -7.87
C MET A 1 7.18 12.85 -7.28
N LYS A 2 7.85 12.85 -6.12
CA LYS A 2 8.33 11.58 -5.54
C LYS A 2 7.15 10.81 -4.94
N ILE A 3 7.23 9.48 -4.92
CA ILE A 3 6.12 8.61 -4.44
C ILE A 3 5.62 8.96 -3.03
N VAL A 4 6.51 9.39 -2.12
CA VAL A 4 6.14 9.84 -0.78
C VAL A 4 5.19 11.04 -0.83
N ASP A 5 5.47 12.02 -1.71
CA ASP A 5 4.64 13.22 -1.85
C ASP A 5 3.32 12.89 -2.54
N ILE A 6 3.34 11.98 -3.52
CA ILE A 6 2.13 11.47 -4.19
C ILE A 6 1.20 10.80 -3.16
N VAL A 7 1.74 9.91 -2.33
CA VAL A 7 0.95 9.22 -1.29
C VAL A 7 0.33 10.20 -0.29
N LYS A 8 1.09 11.20 0.19
CA LYS A 8 0.52 12.24 1.08
C LYS A 8 -0.67 12.95 0.45
N GLU A 9 -0.54 13.33 -0.81
CA GLU A 9 -1.60 14.03 -1.52
C GLU A 9 -2.81 13.12 -1.74
N MET A 10 -2.59 11.84 -2.07
CA MET A 10 -3.66 10.86 -2.19
C MET A 10 -4.44 10.70 -0.89
N MET A 11 -3.75 10.55 0.25
CA MET A 11 -4.36 10.42 1.56
C MET A 11 -5.21 11.65 1.91
N LYS A 12 -4.70 12.85 1.61
CA LYS A 12 -5.43 14.10 1.84
C LYS A 12 -6.74 14.14 1.07
N ILE A 13 -6.71 13.83 -0.23
CA ILE A 13 -7.91 13.87 -1.10
C ILE A 13 -8.90 12.78 -0.70
N TYR A 14 -8.41 11.55 -0.49
CA TYR A 14 -9.26 10.41 -0.18
C TYR A 14 -9.89 10.54 1.21
N GLY A 15 -9.13 10.98 2.21
CA GLY A 15 -9.60 11.19 3.58
C GLY A 15 -10.57 12.35 3.74
N ASN A 16 -10.41 13.43 2.97
CA ASN A 16 -11.32 14.59 3.04
C ASN A 16 -12.54 14.50 2.12
N SER A 17 -12.71 13.39 1.37
CA SER A 17 -13.76 13.25 0.34
C SER A 17 -13.75 14.36 -0.72
N GLU A 18 -12.64 15.07 -0.91
CA GLU A 18 -12.47 16.16 -1.88
C GLU A 18 -12.25 15.61 -3.30
N LYS A 19 -13.18 14.77 -3.79
CA LYS A 19 -13.15 14.24 -5.17
C LYS A 19 -13.61 15.26 -6.21
N ASP A 20 -13.76 16.53 -5.83
CA ASP A 20 -14.39 17.57 -6.66
C ASP A 20 -13.63 17.87 -7.97
N ASN A 21 -12.38 17.39 -8.10
CA ASN A 21 -11.63 17.44 -9.35
C ASN A 21 -11.17 16.04 -9.80
N GLU A 22 -12.08 15.34 -10.47
CA GLU A 22 -11.83 14.01 -11.06
C GLU A 22 -10.58 13.97 -11.96
N ASN A 23 -10.32 15.04 -12.72
CA ASN A 23 -9.13 15.12 -13.58
C ASN A 23 -7.83 15.12 -12.77
N TYR A 24 -7.79 15.87 -11.67
CA TYR A 24 -6.62 15.90 -10.78
C TYR A 24 -6.41 14.54 -10.11
N TRP A 25 -7.48 13.90 -9.65
CA TRP A 25 -7.42 12.56 -9.06
C TRP A 25 -6.87 11.52 -10.03
N ASN A 26 -7.36 11.52 -11.28
CA ASN A 26 -6.88 10.61 -12.32
C ASN A 26 -5.40 10.85 -12.66
N GLN A 27 -4.97 12.12 -12.72
CA GLN A 27 -3.57 12.46 -12.92
C GLN A 27 -2.71 11.99 -11.73
N LEU A 28 -3.18 12.16 -10.50
CA LEU A 28 -2.47 11.73 -9.30
C LEU A 28 -2.29 10.21 -9.23
N LYS A 29 -3.33 9.44 -9.60
CA LYS A 29 -3.23 7.98 -9.76
C LYS A 29 -2.21 7.59 -10.82
N LYS A 30 -2.19 8.27 -11.96
CA LYS A 30 -1.20 8.02 -13.01
C LYS A 30 0.22 8.28 -12.50
N ASP A 31 0.45 9.43 -11.87
CA ASP A 31 1.74 9.77 -11.29
C ASP A 31 2.17 8.74 -10.23
N PHE A 32 1.22 8.23 -9.43
CA PHE A 32 1.46 7.15 -8.48
C PHE A 32 1.98 5.89 -9.15
N TYR A 33 1.30 5.37 -10.18
CA TYR A 33 1.74 4.13 -10.85
C TYR A 33 3.02 4.31 -11.65
N ASP A 34 3.21 5.47 -12.28
CA ASP A 34 4.45 5.81 -12.99
C ASP A 34 5.63 5.79 -12.02
N GLU A 35 5.49 6.44 -10.86
CA GLU A 35 6.56 6.54 -9.89
C GLU A 35 6.74 5.28 -9.05
N LEU A 36 5.65 4.55 -8.79
CA LEU A 36 5.70 3.21 -8.22
C LEU A 36 6.53 2.32 -9.13
N THR A 37 6.36 2.39 -10.46
CA THR A 37 7.12 1.58 -11.42
C THR A 37 8.61 1.95 -11.43
N GLN A 38 8.93 3.24 -11.44
CA GLN A 38 10.31 3.75 -11.55
C GLN A 38 11.11 3.64 -10.25
N CYS A 39 10.45 3.68 -9.09
CA CYS A 39 11.15 3.60 -7.79
C CYS A 39 11.80 2.23 -7.60
N SER A 40 13.11 2.23 -7.38
CA SER A 40 13.93 1.04 -7.14
C SER A 40 14.44 0.93 -5.70
N ASP A 41 14.12 1.90 -4.84
CA ASP A 41 14.56 1.91 -3.44
C ASP A 41 13.41 1.47 -2.52
N PRO A 42 13.47 0.23 -1.95
CA PRO A 42 12.43 -0.26 -1.06
C PRO A 42 12.28 0.57 0.22
N LYS A 43 13.31 1.32 0.66
CA LYS A 43 13.21 2.19 1.85
C LYS A 43 12.31 3.40 1.60
N ILE A 44 12.35 3.95 0.38
CA ILE A 44 11.47 5.05 -0.01
C ILE A 44 10.01 4.55 -0.07
N LEU A 45 9.79 3.36 -0.64
CA LEU A 45 8.47 2.74 -0.70
C LEU A 45 7.91 2.43 0.69
N LEU A 46 8.70 1.84 1.59
CA LEU A 46 8.33 1.63 2.99
C LEU A 46 7.99 2.95 3.69
N SER A 47 8.78 3.99 3.44
CA SER A 47 8.53 5.31 4.02
C SER A 47 7.21 5.91 3.51
N ALA A 48 6.86 5.70 2.24
CA ALA A 48 5.57 6.09 1.68
C ALA A 48 4.42 5.30 2.31
N LEU A 49 4.54 3.97 2.44
CA LEU A 49 3.53 3.11 3.05
C LEU A 49 3.28 3.48 4.52
N ARG A 50 4.34 3.77 5.28
CA ARG A 50 4.27 4.12 6.71
C ARG A 50 3.52 5.42 7.00
N LEU A 51 3.33 6.28 6.01
CA LEU A 51 2.45 7.45 6.16
C LEU A 51 1.02 7.02 6.48
N ASP A 52 0.59 5.89 5.91
CA ASP A 52 -0.78 5.39 5.97
C ASP A 52 -0.99 4.28 7.02
N PHE A 53 -0.04 4.11 7.95
CA PHE A 53 -0.03 2.95 8.83
C PHE A 53 -1.27 2.85 9.72
N TYR A 54 -1.82 3.99 10.16
CA TYR A 54 -2.96 4.05 11.08
C TYR A 54 -4.27 4.49 10.45
N GLU A 55 -4.23 5.22 9.33
CA GLU A 55 -5.41 5.94 8.83
C GLU A 55 -6.10 5.26 7.64
N TRP A 56 -5.40 4.36 6.93
CA TRP A 56 -5.92 3.61 5.77
C TRP A 56 -6.60 4.50 4.73
N LEU A 57 -6.01 5.66 4.49
CA LEU A 57 -6.43 6.70 3.56
C LEU A 57 -5.83 6.54 2.16
N ILE A 58 -4.92 5.58 1.94
CA ILE A 58 -4.57 5.18 0.57
C ILE A 58 -5.69 4.28 0.05
N PRO A 59 -6.27 4.54 -1.13
CA PRO A 59 -7.26 3.64 -1.70
C PRO A 59 -6.71 2.23 -1.91
N PHE A 60 -7.60 1.25 -1.79
CA PHE A 60 -7.26 -0.17 -1.76
C PHE A 60 -6.26 -0.63 -2.84
N GLU A 61 -6.56 -0.37 -4.12
CA GLU A 61 -5.73 -0.81 -5.26
C GLU A 61 -4.30 -0.25 -5.18
N GLU A 62 -4.19 1.03 -4.82
CA GLU A 62 -2.90 1.70 -4.73
C GLU A 62 -2.10 1.23 -3.51
N ARG A 63 -2.75 1.02 -2.36
CA ARG A 63 -2.09 0.47 -1.16
C ARG A 63 -1.58 -0.93 -1.41
N LEU A 64 -2.42 -1.80 -2.00
CA LEU A 64 -2.05 -3.16 -2.34
C LEU A 64 -0.87 -3.18 -3.33
N SER A 65 -0.93 -2.39 -4.40
CA SER A 65 0.15 -2.29 -5.39
C SER A 65 1.48 -1.82 -4.77
N LEU A 66 1.43 -0.87 -3.84
CA LEU A 66 2.61 -0.41 -3.09
C LEU A 66 3.19 -1.54 -2.23
N MET A 67 2.35 -2.24 -1.47
CA MET A 67 2.79 -3.35 -0.63
C MET A 67 3.36 -4.51 -1.45
N GLU A 68 2.71 -4.89 -2.55
CA GLU A 68 3.19 -5.93 -3.47
C GLU A 68 4.57 -5.59 -4.02
N LYS A 69 4.78 -4.33 -4.43
CA LYS A 69 6.10 -3.90 -4.90
C LYS A 69 7.16 -4.01 -3.80
N ILE A 70 6.85 -3.59 -2.57
CA ILE A 70 7.76 -3.74 -1.42
C ILE A 70 8.07 -5.21 -1.16
N LYS A 71 7.05 -6.08 -1.17
CA LYS A 71 7.22 -7.53 -0.96
C LYS A 71 8.09 -8.15 -2.04
N ASN A 72 7.94 -7.73 -3.30
CA ASN A 72 8.73 -8.20 -4.44
C ASN A 72 10.21 -7.79 -4.39
N PHE A 73 10.56 -6.75 -3.64
CA PHE A 73 11.97 -6.44 -3.32
C PHE A 73 12.57 -7.39 -2.28
N GLY A 74 11.79 -8.31 -1.71
CA GLY A 74 12.27 -9.25 -0.70
C GLY A 74 12.47 -8.61 0.67
N VAL A 75 11.71 -7.56 1.02
CA VAL A 75 11.76 -6.96 2.35
C VAL A 75 11.29 -7.96 3.41
N GLU A 76 12.10 -8.14 4.45
CA GLU A 76 11.88 -9.07 5.58
C GLU A 76 11.52 -8.34 6.90
N ASP A 77 11.25 -7.04 6.85
CA ASP A 77 10.78 -6.25 8.00
C ASP A 77 9.48 -6.86 8.55
N ILE A 78 9.52 -7.33 9.80
CA ILE A 78 8.44 -8.12 10.40
C ILE A 78 7.14 -7.30 10.52
N ASP A 79 7.23 -6.03 10.91
CA ASP A 79 6.06 -5.16 11.04
C ASP A 79 5.39 -4.93 9.69
N PHE A 80 6.20 -4.72 8.64
CA PHE A 80 5.70 -4.68 7.26
C PHE A 80 5.04 -6.00 6.84
N LEU A 81 5.65 -7.15 7.14
CA LEU A 81 5.07 -8.45 6.75
C LEU A 81 3.74 -8.72 7.46
N LYS A 82 3.63 -8.36 8.75
CA LYS A 82 2.38 -8.43 9.51
C LYS A 82 1.30 -7.53 8.90
N ASP A 83 1.63 -6.28 8.57
CA ASP A 83 0.69 -5.37 7.89
C ASP A 83 0.30 -5.89 6.50
N TYR A 84 1.24 -6.37 5.70
CA TYR A 84 0.99 -6.92 4.36
C TYR A 84 0.04 -8.11 4.36
N TYR A 85 0.37 -9.14 5.14
CA TYR A 85 -0.46 -10.34 5.21
C TYR A 85 -1.77 -10.08 5.95
N GLY A 86 -1.77 -9.21 6.97
CA GLY A 86 -2.98 -8.72 7.63
C GLY A 86 -3.92 -8.01 6.67
N TYR A 87 -3.40 -7.10 5.85
CA TYR A 87 -4.15 -6.36 4.85
C TYR A 87 -4.77 -7.30 3.82
N LYS A 88 -3.98 -8.23 3.25
CA LYS A 88 -4.49 -9.21 2.28
C LYS A 88 -5.51 -10.17 2.89
N ALA A 89 -5.30 -10.62 4.12
CA ALA A 89 -6.27 -11.49 4.80
C ALA A 89 -7.60 -10.76 5.11
N ALA A 90 -7.56 -9.46 5.40
CA ALA A 90 -8.73 -8.66 5.75
C ALA A 90 -9.55 -8.19 4.53
N PHE A 91 -8.88 -7.83 3.43
CA PHE A 91 -9.54 -7.12 2.31
C PHE A 91 -9.71 -7.94 1.03
N LEU A 92 -8.95 -9.03 0.85
CA LEU A 92 -9.17 -9.90 -0.31
C LEU A 92 -10.42 -10.76 -0.12
N ASP A 93 -11.11 -11.00 -1.23
CA ASP A 93 -12.15 -12.01 -1.31
C ASP A 93 -11.62 -13.38 -0.85
N PRO A 94 -12.49 -14.27 -0.33
CA PRO A 94 -12.13 -15.58 0.19
C PRO A 94 -11.64 -16.56 -0.91
N THR A 95 -10.44 -16.27 -1.39
CA THR A 95 -9.68 -16.93 -2.45
C THR A 95 -8.50 -17.69 -1.84
N PRO A 96 -7.80 -18.55 -2.60
CA PRO A 96 -6.57 -19.19 -2.12
C PRO A 96 -5.52 -18.19 -1.64
N GLU A 97 -5.45 -17.02 -2.26
CA GLU A 97 -4.52 -15.96 -1.89
C GLU A 97 -4.81 -15.39 -0.50
N GLN A 98 -6.08 -15.10 -0.19
CA GLN A 98 -6.50 -14.68 1.16
C GLN A 98 -6.20 -15.77 2.20
N LYS A 99 -6.47 -17.04 1.88
CA LYS A 99 -6.18 -18.17 2.79
C LYS A 99 -4.68 -18.29 3.07
N HIS A 100 -3.84 -18.12 2.04
CA HIS A 100 -2.40 -18.10 2.19
C HIS A 100 -1.94 -16.92 3.05
N ALA A 101 -2.45 -15.72 2.80
CA ALA A 101 -2.13 -14.54 3.59
C ALA A 101 -2.49 -14.72 5.07
N LYS A 102 -3.66 -15.32 5.35
CA LYS A 102 -4.06 -15.66 6.71
C LYS A 102 -3.10 -16.64 7.38
N ALA A 103 -2.71 -17.71 6.69
CA ALA A 103 -1.77 -18.68 7.23
C ALA A 103 -0.38 -18.08 7.53
N GLU A 104 0.14 -17.21 6.65
CA GLU A 104 1.40 -16.51 6.91
C GLU A 104 1.28 -15.52 8.08
N LEU A 105 0.15 -14.82 8.19
CA LEU A 105 -0.10 -13.94 9.33
C LEU A 105 -0.14 -14.74 10.64
N ASP A 106 -0.88 -15.85 10.69
CA ASP A 106 -0.96 -16.70 11.88
C ASP A 106 0.45 -17.17 12.30
N ARG A 107 1.28 -17.60 11.34
CA ARG A 107 2.68 -17.97 11.59
C ARG A 107 3.52 -16.83 12.17
N LEU A 108 3.37 -15.60 11.64
CA LEU A 108 4.13 -14.43 12.11
C LEU A 108 3.70 -13.96 13.50
N MET A 109 2.55 -14.41 14.00
CA MET A 109 2.00 -14.04 15.31
C MET A 109 2.28 -15.09 16.40
N GLU A 110 2.82 -16.25 16.03
CA GLU A 110 3.25 -17.32 16.96
C GLU A 110 4.68 -17.10 17.52
N ASP A 111 5.41 -16.11 17.00
CA ASP A 111 6.71 -15.61 17.49
C ASP A 111 6.57 -14.37 18.40
#